data_AF-A0A2Z4YSM3-F1
#
_entry.id   AF-A0A2Z4YSM3-F1
#
_cell.length_a   1.000
_cell.length_b   1.000
_cell.length_c   1.000
_cell.angle_alpha   90.00
_cell.angle_beta   90.00
_cell.angle_gamma   90.00
#
_symmetry.space_group_name_H-M   'P 1'
#
loop_
_entity.id
_entity.type
_entity.pdbx_description
1 polymer ?
#
loop_
_entity_poly.entity_id
_entity_poly.type
_entity_poly.pdbx_seq_one_letter_code
_entity_poly.pdbx_strand_id
1 'polypeptide(L)'
;MAKGFALLREHKGITLDLATIEPEDPQTYAMIRKADTLGTFQIESRAQMSMLPRLKPQTYYDLVIQMAIVRPGPIQGDMVHPYLLSIRHVFRERNSAPARLISTLI
;
A
#
# COMPACT_ATOMS: atom_id res chain seq x y z
N MET A 1 -16.42 -1.22 -7.35
CA MET A 1 -16.82 -0.95 -5.95
C MET A 1 -18.32 -1.12 -5.70
N ALA A 2 -19.23 -0.42 -6.38
CA ALA A 2 -20.68 -0.51 -6.14
C ALA A 2 -21.25 -1.95 -6.06
N LYS A 3 -20.88 -2.83 -7.00
CA LYS A 3 -21.28 -4.24 -6.98
C LYS A 3 -20.80 -4.98 -5.72
N GLY A 4 -19.58 -4.72 -5.25
CA GLY A 4 -19.03 -5.34 -4.03
C GLY A 4 -19.81 -4.94 -2.79
N PHE A 5 -20.14 -3.65 -2.65
CA PHE A 5 -20.97 -3.17 -1.53
C PHE A 5 -22.40 -3.73 -1.58
N ALA A 6 -22.99 -3.85 -2.77
CA ALA A 6 -24.29 -4.49 -2.92
C ALA A 6 -24.28 -5.94 -2.41
N LEU A 7 -23.25 -6.73 -2.77
CA LEU A 7 -23.10 -8.11 -2.30
C LEU A 7 -22.86 -8.22 -0.79
N LEU A 8 -22.10 -7.29 -0.20
CA LEU A 8 -21.90 -7.22 1.26
C LEU A 8 -23.22 -6.94 1.98
N ARG A 9 -24.03 -6.01 1.46
CA ARG A 9 -25.35 -5.73 2.01
C ARG A 9 -26.26 -6.95 1.91
N GLU A 10 -26.32 -7.58 0.74
CA GLU A 10 -27.21 -8.71 0.47
C GLU A 10 -26.86 -9.95 1.32
N HIS A 11 -25.59 -10.33 1.38
CA HIS A 11 -25.18 -11.61 1.96
C HIS A 11 -24.61 -11.51 3.39
N LYS A 12 -24.23 -10.32 3.84
CA LYS A 12 -23.62 -10.10 5.17
C LYS A 12 -24.36 -9.06 6.01
N GLY A 13 -25.37 -8.38 5.46
CA GLY A 13 -26.06 -7.27 6.14
C GLY A 13 -25.16 -6.05 6.39
N ILE A 14 -23.99 -6.00 5.77
CA ILE A 14 -23.00 -4.93 5.98
C ILE A 14 -23.27 -3.82 4.96
N THR A 15 -23.55 -2.60 5.43
CA THR A 15 -23.68 -1.42 4.57
C THR A 15 -22.41 -0.60 4.69
N LEU A 16 -21.71 -0.44 3.55
CA LEU A 16 -20.51 0.38 3.41
C LEU A 16 -20.60 1.20 2.13
N ASP A 17 -19.90 2.32 2.13
CA ASP A 17 -19.58 3.13 0.97
C ASP A 17 -18.09 3.56 1.05
N LEU A 18 -17.62 4.35 0.07
CA LEU A 18 -16.22 4.76 0.04
C LEU A 18 -15.82 5.71 1.18
N ALA A 19 -16.77 6.45 1.76
CA ALA A 19 -16.51 7.40 2.83
C ALA A 19 -16.50 6.75 4.21
N THR A 20 -17.09 5.55 4.33
CA THR A 20 -17.27 4.83 5.59
C THR A 20 -16.33 3.64 5.76
N ILE A 21 -15.53 3.30 4.75
CA ILE A 21 -14.46 2.31 4.90
C ILE A 21 -13.41 2.84 5.87
N GLU A 22 -13.08 2.04 6.88
CA GLU A 22 -11.99 2.33 7.79
C GLU A 22 -10.66 2.42 7.03
N PRO A 23 -9.92 3.53 7.16
CA PRO A 23 -8.61 3.64 6.58
C PRO A 23 -7.61 2.74 7.34
N GLU A 24 -6.50 2.44 6.68
CA GLU A 24 -5.35 1.79 7.31
C GLU A 24 -5.62 0.38 7.90
N ASP A 25 -6.54 -0.40 7.31
CA ASP A 25 -6.83 -1.77 7.76
C ASP A 25 -5.59 -2.70 7.74
N PRO A 26 -5.16 -3.24 8.91
CA PRO A 26 -3.98 -4.10 9.00
C PRO A 26 -4.07 -5.38 8.17
N GLN A 27 -5.27 -5.94 7.99
CA GLN A 27 -5.45 -7.19 7.22
C GLN A 27 -5.21 -6.94 5.72
N THR A 28 -5.69 -5.81 5.21
CA THR A 28 -5.44 -5.35 3.84
C THR A 28 -3.94 -5.23 3.57
N TYR A 29 -3.17 -4.57 4.45
CA TYR A 29 -1.73 -4.52 4.26
C TYR A 29 -1.04 -5.88 4.40
N ALA A 30 -1.52 -6.76 5.29
CA ALA A 30 -0.95 -8.09 5.41
C ALA A 30 -1.11 -8.92 4.12
N MET A 31 -2.26 -8.80 3.45
CA MET A 31 -2.52 -9.38 2.13
C MET A 31 -1.61 -8.76 1.06
N ILE A 32 -1.52 -7.42 1.01
CA ILE A 32 -0.65 -6.71 0.06
C ILE A 32 0.83 -7.11 0.22
N ARG A 33 1.35 -7.20 1.45
CA ARG A 33 2.75 -7.60 1.70
C ARG A 33 3.07 -9.04 1.27
N LYS A 34 2.06 -9.90 1.15
CA LYS A 34 2.19 -11.26 0.61
C LYS A 34 2.10 -11.31 -0.93
N ALA A 35 1.92 -10.16 -1.58
CA ALA A 35 1.63 -10.04 -3.01
C ALA A 35 0.34 -10.78 -3.42
N ASP A 36 -0.61 -10.94 -2.51
CA ASP A 36 -1.93 -11.51 -2.81
C ASP A 36 -2.86 -10.41 -3.32
N THR A 37 -2.50 -9.81 -4.46
CA THR A 37 -3.11 -8.57 -4.96
C THR A 37 -3.75 -8.72 -6.35
N LEU A 38 -4.06 -9.96 -6.75
CA LEU A 38 -4.77 -10.19 -8.01
C LEU A 38 -6.16 -9.54 -7.98
N GLY A 39 -6.49 -8.71 -8.98
CA GLY A 39 -7.72 -7.92 -9.01
C GLY A 39 -7.70 -6.68 -8.10
N THR A 40 -6.56 -6.36 -7.50
CA THR A 40 -6.35 -5.11 -6.77
C THR A 40 -5.73 -4.07 -7.71
N PHE A 41 -6.51 -3.04 -8.03
CA PHE A 41 -6.16 -2.01 -9.00
C PHE A 41 -4.76 -1.40 -8.72
N GLN A 42 -4.01 -1.14 -9.80
CA GLN A 42 -2.63 -0.62 -9.85
C GLN A 42 -1.52 -1.52 -9.33
N ILE A 43 -1.79 -2.47 -8.43
CA ILE A 43 -0.77 -3.33 -7.80
C ILE A 43 -0.90 -4.83 -8.13
N GLU A 44 -1.62 -5.15 -9.21
CA GLU A 44 -1.86 -6.52 -9.69
C GLU A 44 -0.82 -7.03 -10.71
N SER A 45 0.00 -6.16 -11.29
CA SER A 45 0.95 -6.56 -12.33
C SER A 45 2.12 -7.37 -11.75
N ARG A 46 2.74 -8.24 -12.56
CA ARG A 46 3.90 -9.05 -12.13
C ARG A 46 5.03 -8.21 -11.52
N ALA A 47 5.33 -7.06 -12.14
CA ALA A 47 6.36 -6.15 -11.65
C ALA A 47 5.99 -5.60 -10.26
N GLN A 48 4.75 -5.17 -10.07
CA GLN A 48 4.24 -4.66 -8.80
C GLN A 48 4.25 -5.75 -7.72
N MET A 49 3.65 -6.90 -8.01
CA MET A 49 3.59 -8.06 -7.12
C MET A 49 4.99 -8.52 -6.66
N SER A 50 6.00 -8.48 -7.54
CA SER A 50 7.37 -8.85 -7.17
C SER A 50 8.03 -7.90 -6.15
N MET A 51 7.57 -6.66 -6.08
CA MET A 51 8.13 -5.60 -5.25
C MET A 51 7.45 -5.49 -3.88
N LEU A 52 6.16 -5.83 -3.78
CA LEU A 52 5.39 -5.71 -2.52
C LEU A 52 6.01 -6.47 -1.34
N PRO A 53 6.50 -7.72 -1.47
CA PRO A 53 7.12 -8.45 -0.35
C PRO A 53 8.48 -7.87 0.07
N ARG A 54 9.14 -7.11 -0.82
CA ARG A 54 10.43 -6.45 -0.56
C ARG A 54 10.22 -5.12 0.17
N LEU A 55 9.22 -4.35 -0.25
CA LEU A 55 8.92 -3.02 0.28
C LEU A 55 8.09 -3.04 1.56
N LYS A 56 7.27 -4.09 1.74
CA LYS A 56 6.46 -4.31 2.94
C LYS A 56 5.67 -3.06 3.41
N PRO A 57 4.81 -2.48 2.57
CA PRO A 57 4.03 -1.30 2.94
C PRO A 57 3.21 -1.53 4.22
N GLN A 58 3.17 -0.52 5.08
CA GLN A 58 2.44 -0.52 6.35
C GLN A 58 1.41 0.60 6.43
N THR A 59 1.56 1.62 5.59
CA THR A 59 0.67 2.78 5.51
C THR A 59 0.25 3.09 4.08
N TYR A 60 -0.78 3.92 3.90
CA TYR A 60 -1.20 4.38 2.58
C TYR A 60 -0.07 5.12 1.85
N TYR A 61 0.70 5.91 2.60
CA TYR A 61 1.84 6.65 2.06
C TYR A 61 2.91 5.72 1.47
N ASP A 62 3.14 4.56 2.07
CA ASP A 62 4.10 3.57 1.55
C ASP A 62 3.62 2.99 0.21
N LEU A 63 2.30 2.78 0.05
CA LEU A 63 1.71 2.31 -1.21
C LEU A 63 1.84 3.36 -2.31
N VAL A 64 1.59 4.64 -2.00
CA VAL A 64 1.77 5.74 -2.95
C VAL A 64 3.21 5.76 -3.49
N ILE A 65 4.19 5.66 -2.59
CA ILE A 65 5.60 5.59 -2.97
C ILE A 65 5.90 4.34 -3.81
N GLN A 66 5.42 3.17 -3.40
CA GLN A 66 5.64 1.92 -4.11
C GLN A 66 5.13 2.00 -5.56
N MET A 67 3.94 2.56 -5.77
CA MET A 67 3.34 2.70 -7.09
C MET A 67 4.05 3.74 -7.97
N ALA A 68 4.70 4.73 -7.35
CA ALA A 68 5.47 5.74 -8.07
C ALA A 68 6.80 5.20 -8.61
N ILE A 69 7.46 4.29 -7.87
CA ILE A 69 8.79 3.77 -8.22
C ILE A 69 8.72 2.70 -9.31
N VAL A 70 7.70 1.84 -9.30
CA VAL A 70 7.57 0.73 -10.27
C VAL A 70 6.93 1.25 -11.55
N ARG A 71 7.66 2.11 -12.27
CA ARG A 71 7.28 2.73 -13.55
C ARG A 71 8.47 2.76 -14.53
N PRO A 72 8.25 2.76 -15.86
CA PRO A 72 9.33 2.67 -16.84
C PRO A 72 10.45 3.70 -16.67
N GLY A 73 10.12 4.97 -16.38
CA GLY A 73 11.12 6.03 -16.19
C GLY A 73 12.09 5.73 -15.03
N PRO A 74 11.60 5.59 -13.79
CA PRO A 74 12.46 5.22 -12.65
C PRO A 74 13.21 3.89 -12.81
N ILE A 75 12.61 2.90 -13.49
CA ILE A 75 13.26 1.61 -13.76
C ILE A 75 14.42 1.79 -14.75
N GLN A 76 14.22 2.55 -15.82
CA GLN A 76 15.25 2.80 -16.85
C GLN A 76 16.36 3.73 -16.35
N GLY A 77 16.07 4.61 -15.39
CA GLY A 77 17.05 5.50 -14.77
C GLY A 77 17.82 4.92 -13.58
N ASP A 78 17.72 3.60 -13.33
CA ASP A 78 18.34 2.90 -12.18
C ASP A 78 17.99 3.48 -10.79
N MET A 79 16.89 4.25 -10.72
CA MET A 79 16.47 4.97 -9.51
C MET A 79 15.73 4.07 -8.51
N VAL A 80 15.44 2.83 -8.87
CA VAL A 80 14.76 1.86 -7.99
C VAL A 80 15.64 1.54 -6.78
N HIS A 81 16.95 1.37 -6.95
CA HIS A 81 17.85 1.04 -5.84
C HIS A 81 18.07 2.18 -4.84
N PRO A 82 18.35 3.44 -5.27
CA PRO A 82 18.40 4.59 -4.37
C PRO A 82 17.11 4.80 -3.56
N TYR A 83 15.95 4.61 -4.18
CA TYR A 83 14.66 4.81 -3.51
C TYR A 83 14.34 3.67 -2.53
N LEU A 84 14.75 2.43 -2.82
CA LEU A 84 14.66 1.32 -1.86
C LEU A 84 15.50 1.57 -0.62
N LEU A 85 16.68 2.18 -0.77
CA LEU A 85 17.56 2.54 0.34
C LEU A 85 16.99 3.69 1.18
N SER A 86 16.43 4.73 0.54
CA SER A 86 15.77 5.83 1.26
C SER A 86 14.53 5.35 2.01
N ILE A 87 13.70 4.50 1.40
CA ILE A 87 12.56 3.87 2.06
C ILE A 87 13.03 3.02 3.23
N ARG A 88 14.05 2.16 3.08
CA ARG A 88 14.57 1.36 4.22
C ARG A 88 15.08 2.24 5.36
N HIS A 89 15.71 3.38 5.07
CA HIS A 89 16.11 4.33 6.10
C HIS A 89 14.90 4.96 6.81
N VAL A 90 13.90 5.45 6.05
CA VAL A 90 12.66 5.99 6.63
C VAL A 90 11.92 4.93 7.45
N PHE A 91 11.84 3.68 6.98
CA PHE A 91 11.27 2.56 7.73
C PHE A 91 12.06 2.26 9.01
N ARG A 92 13.39 2.29 8.95
CA ARG A 92 14.25 2.06 10.11
C ARG A 92 14.08 3.18 11.14
N GLU A 93 14.02 4.44 10.72
CA GLU A 93 13.78 5.58 11.59
C GLU A 93 12.38 5.54 12.21
N ARG A 94 11.33 5.23 11.44
CA ARG A 94 9.96 5.08 11.95
C ARG A 94 9.81 3.96 12.98
N ASN A 95 10.46 2.82 12.77
CA ASN A 95 10.45 1.71 13.76
C ASN A 95 11.35 1.99 14.99
N SER A 96 12.13 3.08 14.97
CA SER A 96 12.99 3.51 16.07
C SER A 96 12.47 4.76 16.79
N ALA A 97 11.54 5.49 16.20
CA ALA A 97 11.02 6.76 16.70
C ALA A 97 9.71 6.57 17.49
N PRO A 98 9.54 7.22 18.66
CA PRO A 98 8.30 7.15 19.42
C PRO A 98 7.13 7.76 18.64
N ALA A 99 5.96 7.12 18.74
CA ALA A 99 4.76 7.28 17.90
C ALA A 99 4.09 8.68 17.84
N ARG A 100 4.73 9.77 18.31
CA ARG A 100 4.11 11.10 18.49
C ARG A 100 4.46 12.14 17.42
N LEU A 101 5.25 11.83 16.40
CA LEU A 101 5.84 12.84 15.50
C LEU A 101 5.22 12.95 14.11
N ILE A 102 4.12 12.25 13.81
CA ILE A 102 3.49 12.27 12.46
C ILE A 102 2.09 12.88 12.52
N SER A 103 1.95 14.12 13.01
CA SER A 103 0.67 14.85 12.93
C SER A 103 0.78 16.27 12.37
N THR A 104 1.89 16.63 11.71
CA THR A 104 2.14 18.05 11.32
C THR A 104 2.44 18.25 9.83
N LEU A 105 2.15 17.28 8.97
CA LEU A 105 2.36 17.42 7.52
C LEU A 105 1.15 16.90 6.73
N ILE A 106 -0.04 17.37 7.08
CA ILE A 106 -1.18 17.64 6.18
C ILE A 106 -1.93 18.84 6.75
#